data_AF-A0A1B9S2T0-F1
#
_entry.id   AF-A0A1B9S2T0-F1
#
_cell.length_a   1.000
_cell.length_b   1.000
_cell.length_c   1.000
_cell.angle_alpha   90.00
_cell.angle_beta   90.00
_cell.angle_gamma   90.00
#
_symmetry.space_group_name_H-M   'P 1'
#
loop_
_entity.id
_entity.type
_entity.pdbx_description
1 polymer ?
#
loop_
_entity_poly.entity_id
_entity_poly.type
_entity_poly.pdbx_seq_one_letter_code
_entity_poly.pdbx_strand_id
1 'polypeptide(L)'
;MDDMLPHFDLTSWYINQRRVLELVGHDAVAGGFTLAKIQPTENLKVIAINSAFQDALTRWLDEREPKTLGQLVILDDIAPGRIFTCYTNWFFKGLSEVSKAIERGATLVPPAIAYAKLDDFRQGWKIECRFQHEHFTARSSWNELRGQKRLIVVGLITDVKDTTIEAVPYVIANPAPSWDKPQSAIGKFWINRLECFVDQIETFQAVRGNEARMTKNDLKRLEGVSEHEVKRAFAEIIGEPTVPKDWGGERSDLFTTRLVIDGQRISAAFAFKGPAQFKPMTMKELGKNGDQIDRLFSEPADILLLQHCHEITGPVRGAMRAYAQQMGNPRIFCLIDGYDTIRILQAYGKCGFG
;
A
#
# COMPACT_ATOMS: atom_id res chain seq x y z
N MET A 1 25.13 -15.70 2.47
CA MET A 1 23.74 -15.58 2.92
C MET A 1 23.64 -14.22 3.57
N ASP A 2 23.57 -13.18 2.76
CA ASP A 2 23.51 -11.81 3.24
C ASP A 2 22.94 -10.90 2.13
N ASP A 3 22.31 -9.80 2.53
CA ASP A 3 21.61 -8.79 1.74
C ASP A 3 20.23 -9.14 1.14
N MET A 4 19.24 -9.39 2.00
CA MET A 4 17.88 -8.88 1.73
C MET A 4 17.81 -7.44 2.22
N LEU A 5 18.32 -6.52 1.40
CA LEU A 5 18.08 -5.10 1.60
C LEU A 5 16.57 -4.82 1.57
N PRO A 6 16.12 -3.75 2.26
CA PRO A 6 14.75 -3.27 2.19
C PRO A 6 14.27 -3.15 0.74
N HIS A 7 13.05 -3.59 0.43
CA HIS A 7 12.47 -3.39 -0.91
C HIS A 7 12.25 -1.90 -1.26
N PHE A 8 12.39 -1.00 -0.28
CA PHE A 8 12.25 0.43 -0.40
C PHE A 8 13.19 1.16 0.57
N ASP A 9 13.58 2.36 0.21
CA ASP A 9 14.26 3.31 1.08
C ASP A 9 13.33 4.51 1.38
N LEU A 10 13.66 5.29 2.40
CA LEU A 10 12.90 6.46 2.85
C LEU A 10 13.71 7.74 2.66
N THR A 11 13.40 8.47 1.58
CA THR A 11 13.89 9.83 1.41
C THR A 11 13.07 10.76 2.31
N SER A 12 13.55 10.97 3.54
CA SER A 12 12.79 11.67 4.58
C SER A 12 12.92 13.18 4.46
N TRP A 13 11.78 13.87 4.54
CA TRP A 13 11.68 15.33 4.67
C TRP A 13 11.56 15.78 6.13
N TYR A 14 11.05 14.88 6.97
CA TYR A 14 10.89 15.06 8.40
C TYR A 14 11.31 13.76 9.10
N ILE A 15 12.11 13.85 10.16
CA ILE A 15 12.43 12.72 11.04
C ILE A 15 12.55 13.18 12.50
N ASN A 16 11.70 12.64 13.36
CA ASN A 16 11.78 12.87 14.79
C ASN A 16 12.81 11.91 15.40
N GLN A 17 14.08 12.30 15.40
CA GLN A 17 15.20 11.47 15.85
C GLN A 17 14.99 10.88 17.25
N ARG A 18 14.42 11.65 18.19
CA ARG A 18 14.12 11.15 19.55
C ARG A 18 13.13 9.98 19.51
N ARG A 19 11.99 10.16 18.82
CA ARG A 19 10.98 9.11 18.72
C ARG A 19 11.50 7.89 17.97
N VAL A 20 12.25 8.10 16.89
CA VAL A 20 12.88 6.99 16.17
C VAL A 20 13.86 6.25 17.08
N LEU A 21 14.68 6.95 17.86
CA LEU A 21 15.59 6.33 18.83
C LEU A 21 14.87 5.48 19.88
N GLU A 22 13.75 5.99 20.42
CA GLU A 22 12.87 5.26 21.34
C GLU A 22 12.30 3.97 20.70
N LEU A 23 12.14 3.97 19.37
CA LEU A 23 11.57 2.85 18.61
C LEU A 23 12.60 1.79 18.21
N VAL A 24 13.76 2.22 17.72
CA VAL A 24 14.79 1.32 17.13
C VAL A 24 15.92 0.99 18.10
N GLY A 25 16.05 1.72 19.20
CA GLY A 25 17.12 1.57 20.18
C GLY A 25 18.42 2.27 19.80
N HIS A 26 19.28 2.52 20.79
CA HIS A 26 20.54 3.25 20.62
C HIS A 26 21.55 2.51 19.73
N ASP A 27 21.65 1.18 19.89
CA ASP A 27 22.66 0.39 19.18
C ASP A 27 22.41 0.40 17.66
N ALA A 28 21.15 0.48 17.24
CA ALA A 28 20.77 0.49 15.83
C ALA A 28 21.28 1.72 15.06
N VAL A 29 21.60 2.83 15.75
CA VAL A 29 22.09 4.09 15.16
C VAL A 29 23.54 4.43 15.52
N ALA A 30 24.20 3.61 16.35
CA ALA A 30 25.54 3.88 16.88
C ALA A 30 26.62 4.07 15.79
N GLY A 31 26.51 3.32 14.69
CA GLY A 31 27.40 3.44 13.54
C GLY A 31 27.36 4.84 12.90
N GLY A 32 26.17 5.44 12.82
CA GLY A 32 25.98 6.80 12.31
C GLY A 32 26.67 7.87 13.15
N PHE A 33 26.57 7.77 14.47
CA PHE A 33 27.28 8.68 15.37
C PHE A 33 28.80 8.55 15.26
N THR A 34 29.31 7.34 15.05
CA THR A 34 30.73 7.10 14.81
C THR A 34 31.18 7.71 13.49
N LEU A 35 30.41 7.50 12.42
CA LEU A 35 30.67 8.10 11.11
C LEU A 35 30.63 9.62 11.15
N ALA A 36 29.67 10.20 11.89
CA ALA A 36 29.54 11.65 12.05
C ALA A 36 30.77 12.27 12.73
N LYS A 37 31.38 11.61 13.73
CA LYS A 37 32.58 12.13 14.42
C LYS A 37 33.76 12.34 13.48
N ILE A 38 33.85 11.57 12.40
CA ILE A 38 34.96 11.64 11.44
C ILE A 38 34.64 12.51 10.21
N GLN A 39 33.44 13.08 10.10
CA GLN A 39 33.08 13.93 8.95
C GLN A 39 33.70 15.34 9.06
N PRO A 40 34.21 15.90 7.95
CA PRO A 40 34.96 17.16 7.96
C PRO A 40 34.09 18.41 8.07
N THR A 41 32.78 18.32 7.81
CA THR A 41 31.86 19.47 7.84
C THR A 41 30.59 19.16 8.63
N GLU A 42 30.02 20.18 9.27
CA GLU A 42 28.75 20.04 10.02
C GLU A 42 27.61 19.49 9.16
N ASN A 43 27.55 19.89 7.88
CA ASN A 43 26.54 19.36 6.95
C ASN A 43 26.68 17.84 6.75
N LEU A 44 27.90 17.34 6.57
CA LEU A 44 28.15 15.90 6.42
C LEU A 44 27.86 15.14 7.72
N LYS A 45 28.10 15.75 8.89
CA LYS A 45 27.69 15.17 10.19
C LYS A 45 26.18 14.99 10.27
N VAL A 46 25.42 16.03 9.94
CA VAL A 46 23.96 15.99 9.96
C VAL A 46 23.43 14.94 8.97
N ILE A 47 24.01 14.86 7.77
CA ILE A 47 23.65 13.85 6.77
C ILE A 47 23.93 12.44 7.30
N ALA A 48 25.11 12.18 7.86
CA ALA A 48 25.47 10.86 8.41
C ALA A 48 24.53 10.43 9.55
N ILE A 49 24.16 11.35 10.44
CA ILE A 49 23.21 11.07 11.52
C ILE A 49 21.82 10.77 10.95
N ASN A 50 21.30 11.61 10.05
CA ASN A 50 19.98 11.42 9.46
C ASN A 50 19.90 10.10 8.67
N SER A 51 20.94 9.76 7.91
CA SER A 51 21.05 8.48 7.19
C SER A 51 20.96 7.30 8.16
N ALA A 52 21.71 7.32 9.26
CA ALA A 52 21.67 6.21 10.22
C ALA A 52 20.30 6.04 10.90
N PHE A 53 19.59 7.14 11.17
CA PHE A 53 18.22 7.07 11.66
C PHE A 53 17.24 6.54 10.61
N GLN A 54 17.42 6.91 9.34
CA GLN A 54 16.64 6.38 8.23
C GLN A 54 16.87 4.88 8.08
N ASP A 55 18.12 4.45 8.00
CA ASP A 55 18.51 3.04 7.84
C ASP A 55 18.00 2.17 9.00
N ALA A 56 18.09 2.68 10.23
CA ALA A 56 17.58 1.98 11.41
C ALA A 56 16.05 1.89 11.40
N LEU A 57 15.36 2.96 11.00
CA LEU A 57 13.89 2.95 10.90
C LEU A 57 13.42 2.02 9.78
N THR A 58 14.06 2.05 8.61
CA THR A 58 13.71 1.17 7.48
C THR A 58 13.88 -0.30 7.87
N ARG A 59 15.00 -0.68 8.49
CA ARG A 59 15.17 -2.04 9.04
C ARG A 59 14.09 -2.42 10.04
N TRP A 60 13.74 -1.51 10.95
CA TRP A 60 12.66 -1.76 11.91
C TRP A 60 11.30 -1.97 11.23
N LEU A 61 11.00 -1.20 10.17
CA LEU A 61 9.79 -1.37 9.38
C LEU A 61 9.75 -2.74 8.70
N ASP A 62 10.89 -3.20 8.18
CA ASP A 62 11.00 -4.51 7.54
C ASP A 62 10.85 -5.66 8.54
N GLU A 63 11.46 -5.55 9.71
CA GLU A 63 11.42 -6.60 10.73
C GLU A 63 10.08 -6.68 11.48
N ARG A 64 9.41 -5.53 11.69
CA ARG A 64 8.21 -5.44 12.53
C ARG A 64 6.92 -5.36 11.75
N GLU A 65 6.99 -5.02 10.47
CA GLU A 65 5.87 -4.91 9.55
C GLU A 65 4.63 -4.23 10.17
N PRO A 66 4.74 -2.99 10.68
CA PRO A 66 3.62 -2.33 11.33
C PRO A 66 2.45 -2.19 10.35
N LYS A 67 1.25 -2.54 10.84
CA LYS A 67 0.01 -2.42 10.06
C LYS A 67 -0.13 -1.03 9.45
N THR A 68 -0.64 -0.99 8.24
CA THR A 68 -1.02 0.28 7.63
C THR A 68 -2.22 0.88 8.37
N LEU A 69 -2.37 2.19 8.30
CA LEU A 69 -3.53 2.87 8.88
C LEU A 69 -4.85 2.32 8.31
N GLY A 70 -4.86 1.97 7.02
CA GLY A 70 -6.04 1.36 6.39
C GLY A 70 -6.38 0.00 7.00
N GLN A 71 -5.39 -0.87 7.23
CA GLN A 71 -5.59 -2.14 7.92
C GLN A 71 -6.14 -1.92 9.34
N LEU A 72 -5.59 -0.99 10.10
CA LEU A 72 -6.09 -0.68 11.45
C LEU A 72 -7.55 -0.20 11.44
N VAL A 73 -7.95 0.63 10.47
CA VAL A 73 -9.34 1.09 10.33
C VAL A 73 -10.27 -0.07 9.95
N ILE A 74 -9.86 -0.92 9.02
CA ILE A 74 -10.65 -2.06 8.55
C ILE A 74 -10.88 -3.10 9.66
N LEU A 75 -9.84 -3.36 10.46
CA LEU A 75 -9.85 -4.31 11.56
C LEU A 75 -10.46 -3.74 12.86
N ASP A 76 -10.87 -2.46 12.85
CA ASP A 76 -11.36 -1.73 14.02
C ASP A 76 -10.36 -1.75 15.20
N ASP A 77 -9.06 -1.65 14.90
CA ASP A 77 -7.92 -1.71 15.83
C ASP A 77 -7.25 -0.33 16.02
N ILE A 78 -8.01 0.74 15.82
CA ILE A 78 -7.55 2.13 15.98
C ILE A 78 -7.59 2.51 17.46
N ALA A 79 -6.43 2.68 18.07
CA ALA A 79 -6.30 3.06 19.48
C ALA A 79 -5.03 3.88 19.75
N PRO A 80 -5.02 4.73 20.81
CA PRO A 80 -3.81 5.39 21.27
C PRO A 80 -2.67 4.40 21.53
N GLY A 81 -1.45 4.78 21.16
CA GLY A 81 -0.26 3.93 21.27
C GLY A 81 -0.01 3.01 20.05
N ARG A 82 -0.96 2.92 19.11
CA ARG A 82 -0.75 2.15 17.86
C ARG A 82 0.20 2.89 16.91
N ILE A 83 1.24 2.19 16.48
CA ILE A 83 2.12 2.64 15.40
C ILE A 83 1.50 2.21 14.07
N PHE A 84 1.58 3.09 13.06
CA PHE A 84 1.04 2.82 11.73
C PHE A 84 1.98 3.31 10.63
N THR A 85 1.82 2.73 9.44
CA THR A 85 2.32 3.28 8.17
C THR A 85 1.16 3.79 7.33
N CYS A 86 1.35 4.86 6.57
CA CYS A 86 0.30 5.37 5.69
C CYS A 86 0.87 6.09 4.47
N TYR A 87 0.73 5.46 3.30
CA TYR A 87 1.11 6.04 2.01
C TYR A 87 -0.13 6.53 1.24
N THR A 88 -0.36 7.84 1.28
CA THR A 88 -1.54 8.48 0.68
C THR A 88 -1.26 9.93 0.28
N ASN A 89 -2.28 10.60 -0.24
CA ASN A 89 -2.24 12.05 -0.46
C ASN A 89 -2.44 12.78 0.87
N TRP A 90 -1.38 13.43 1.33
CA TRP A 90 -1.36 14.26 2.53
C TRP A 90 -1.52 15.73 2.17
N PHE A 91 -2.29 16.45 2.97
CA PHE A 91 -2.44 17.89 2.90
C PHE A 91 -1.72 18.52 4.07
N PHE A 92 -0.83 19.47 3.77
CA PHE A 92 -0.02 20.14 4.77
C PHE A 92 -0.49 21.57 5.02
N LYS A 93 -0.70 21.91 6.29
CA LYS A 93 -1.19 23.22 6.76
C LYS A 93 -0.32 23.75 7.89
N GLY A 94 -0.34 25.07 8.09
CA GLY A 94 0.35 25.73 9.21
C GLY A 94 1.79 26.18 8.91
N LEU A 95 2.45 25.69 7.86
CA LEU A 95 3.86 26.03 7.63
C LEU A 95 4.11 27.51 7.31
N SER A 96 3.14 28.22 6.75
CA SER A 96 3.24 29.66 6.52
C SER A 96 3.24 30.42 7.85
N GLU A 97 2.41 30.00 8.79
CA GLU A 97 2.30 30.53 10.14
C GLU A 97 3.56 30.21 10.96
N VAL A 98 4.09 28.99 10.81
CA VAL A 98 5.37 28.58 11.40
C VAL A 98 6.51 29.48 10.90
N SER A 99 6.65 29.68 9.59
CA SER A 99 7.70 30.56 9.01
C SER A 99 7.62 31.96 9.59
N LYS A 100 6.42 32.55 9.62
CA LYS A 100 6.19 33.89 10.19
C LYS A 100 6.45 33.97 11.69
N ALA A 101 6.25 32.89 12.45
CA ALA A 101 6.55 32.85 13.88
C ALA A 101 8.06 32.85 14.11
N ILE A 102 8.81 32.05 13.33
CA ILE A 102 10.28 32.00 13.36
C ILE A 102 10.89 33.34 12.97
N GLU A 103 10.43 33.93 11.86
CA GLU A 103 10.90 35.24 11.37
C GLU A 103 10.70 36.37 12.40
N ARG A 104 9.65 36.27 13.23
CA ARG A 104 9.37 37.23 14.31
C ARG A 104 10.10 36.90 15.62
N GLY A 105 10.92 35.84 15.66
CA GLY A 105 11.62 35.40 16.86
C GLY A 105 10.67 34.95 17.98
N ALA A 106 9.49 34.41 17.64
CA ALA A 106 8.53 33.97 18.64
C ALA A 106 9.09 32.81 19.48
N THR A 107 8.99 32.90 20.81
CA THR A 107 9.42 31.85 21.74
C THR A 107 8.62 30.55 21.56
N LEU A 108 7.36 30.66 21.14
CA LEU A 108 6.49 29.52 20.87
C LEU A 108 6.12 29.51 19.39
N VAL A 109 6.62 28.50 18.68
CA VAL A 109 6.28 28.27 17.27
C VAL A 109 5.11 27.27 17.23
N PRO A 110 3.99 27.61 16.55
CA PRO A 110 2.84 26.70 16.46
C PRO A 110 3.23 25.42 15.68
N PRO A 111 2.58 24.28 15.93
CA PRO A 111 2.82 23.10 15.13
C PRO A 111 2.19 23.25 13.73
N ALA A 112 2.79 22.56 12.75
CA ALA A 112 2.14 22.30 11.48
C ALA A 112 1.32 21.00 11.54
N ILE A 113 0.42 20.82 10.57
CA ILE A 113 -0.48 19.67 10.50
C ILE A 113 -0.36 19.03 9.13
N ALA A 114 -0.13 17.72 9.10
CA ALA A 114 -0.33 16.87 7.93
C ALA A 114 -1.64 16.12 8.13
N TYR A 115 -2.60 16.25 7.22
CA TYR A 115 -3.86 15.51 7.33
C TYR A 115 -4.20 14.74 6.06
N ALA A 116 -4.91 13.63 6.22
CA ALA A 116 -5.42 12.81 5.13
C ALA A 116 -6.85 12.38 5.42
N LYS A 117 -7.68 12.32 4.36
CA LYS A 117 -9.04 11.74 4.45
C LYS A 117 -8.95 10.23 4.36
N LEU A 118 -9.85 9.55 5.06
CA LEU A 118 -9.94 8.09 5.14
C LEU A 118 -11.26 7.59 4.53
N ASP A 119 -11.89 8.37 3.64
CA ASP A 119 -13.17 8.04 3.00
C ASP A 119 -13.13 6.70 2.24
N ASP A 120 -11.94 6.29 1.76
CA ASP A 120 -11.69 4.97 1.15
C ASP A 120 -11.89 3.80 2.13
N PHE A 121 -11.89 4.05 3.44
CA PHE A 121 -12.00 3.03 4.48
C PHE A 121 -13.25 3.23 5.34
N ARG A 122 -13.48 4.47 5.76
CA ARG A 122 -14.60 4.86 6.60
C ARG A 122 -15.00 6.30 6.29
N GLN A 123 -16.20 6.48 5.76
CA GLN A 123 -16.69 7.78 5.31
C GLN A 123 -16.65 8.83 6.43
N GLY A 124 -16.13 10.02 6.10
CA GLY A 124 -16.03 11.15 7.03
C GLY A 124 -14.87 11.06 8.03
N TRP A 125 -14.11 9.97 8.01
CA TRP A 125 -12.94 9.82 8.88
C TRP A 125 -11.72 10.52 8.29
N LYS A 126 -10.87 11.02 9.17
CA LYS A 126 -9.59 11.62 8.81
C LYS A 126 -8.52 11.33 9.86
N ILE A 127 -7.27 11.46 9.45
CA ILE A 127 -6.11 11.48 10.35
C ILE A 127 -5.43 12.84 10.30
N GLU A 128 -5.00 13.33 11.44
CA GLU A 128 -4.22 14.56 11.60
C GLU A 128 -2.93 14.28 12.38
N CYS A 129 -1.79 14.49 11.73
CA CYS A 129 -0.47 14.37 12.30
C CYS A 129 0.08 15.77 12.63
N ARG A 130 0.25 16.09 13.91
CA ARG A 130 0.88 17.35 14.34
C ARG A 130 2.41 17.20 14.34
N PHE A 131 3.12 18.16 13.77
CA PHE A 131 4.58 18.11 13.66
C PHE A 131 5.27 19.48 13.77
N GLN A 132 6.54 19.47 14.16
CA GLN A 132 7.37 20.66 14.38
C GLN A 132 8.48 20.77 13.33
N HIS A 133 8.76 21.98 12.86
CA HIS A 133 9.75 22.24 11.81
C HIS A 133 11.19 21.89 12.21
N GLU A 134 11.49 21.81 13.51
CA GLU A 134 12.82 21.49 14.07
C GLU A 134 13.33 20.10 13.66
N HIS A 135 12.43 19.23 13.19
CA HIS A 135 12.75 17.87 12.76
C HIS A 135 12.87 17.75 11.22
N PHE A 136 12.97 18.87 10.50
CA PHE A 136 13.23 18.86 9.06
C PHE A 136 14.65 18.40 8.76
N THR A 137 14.76 17.54 7.75
CA THR A 137 16.04 16.96 7.31
C THR A 137 16.80 17.85 6.34
N ALA A 138 16.11 18.76 5.65
CA ALA A 138 16.70 19.68 4.67
C ALA A 138 15.92 20.99 4.57
N ARG A 139 16.54 22.02 3.97
CA ARG A 139 15.83 23.29 3.65
C ARG A 139 14.68 23.07 2.67
N SER A 140 14.83 22.13 1.73
CA SER A 140 13.78 21.76 0.78
C SER A 140 12.55 21.13 1.44
N SER A 141 12.66 20.60 2.66
CA SER A 141 11.51 20.07 3.42
C SER A 141 10.38 21.09 3.57
N TRP A 142 10.71 22.39 3.65
CA TRP A 142 9.71 23.45 3.68
C TRP A 142 8.82 23.48 2.45
N ASN A 143 9.34 23.12 1.28
CA ASN A 143 8.59 23.08 0.02
C ASN A 143 7.94 21.71 -0.20
N GLU A 144 8.64 20.65 0.18
CA GLU A 144 8.14 19.27 0.02
C GLU A 144 7.04 18.90 1.00
N LEU A 145 6.90 19.64 2.10
CA LEU A 145 5.82 19.49 3.06
C LEU A 145 4.77 20.61 2.95
N ARG A 146 4.55 21.18 1.75
CA ARG A 146 3.49 22.16 1.47
C ARG A 146 2.44 21.62 0.51
N GLY A 147 1.21 22.11 0.67
CA GLY A 147 0.11 21.80 -0.23
C GLY A 147 -0.30 20.33 -0.13
N GLN A 148 -0.63 19.73 -1.27
CA GLN A 148 -0.99 18.32 -1.38
C GLN A 148 0.18 17.52 -1.94
N LYS A 149 0.65 16.53 -1.19
CA LYS A 149 1.80 15.69 -1.56
C LYS A 149 1.50 14.24 -1.26
N ARG A 150 1.94 13.34 -2.14
CA ARG A 150 1.83 11.89 -1.92
C ARG A 150 3.07 11.42 -1.19
N LEU A 151 2.95 11.19 0.11
CA LEU A 151 4.08 10.85 1.00
C LEU A 151 3.69 9.68 1.90
N ILE A 152 4.70 8.99 2.42
CA ILE A 152 4.52 8.04 3.51
C ILE A 152 4.68 8.75 4.84
N VAL A 153 3.79 8.43 5.78
CA VAL A 153 3.93 8.79 7.19
C VAL A 153 4.03 7.50 7.99
N VAL A 154 5.07 7.41 8.82
CA VAL A 154 5.11 6.47 9.95
C VAL A 154 4.79 7.27 11.18
N GLY A 155 3.74 6.89 11.92
CA GLY A 155 3.20 7.68 13.01
C GLY A 155 2.76 6.86 14.21
N LEU A 156 2.59 7.54 15.34
CA LEU A 156 1.95 7.02 16.54
C LEU A 156 0.56 7.66 16.66
N ILE A 157 -0.49 6.87 16.80
CA ILE A 157 -1.81 7.36 17.19
C ILE A 157 -1.73 7.83 18.64
N THR A 158 -2.08 9.09 18.88
CA THR A 158 -2.06 9.69 20.22
C THR A 158 -3.45 9.78 20.82
N ASP A 159 -4.47 9.96 19.98
CA ASP A 159 -5.86 10.06 20.42
C ASP A 159 -6.84 9.74 19.28
N VAL A 160 -8.09 9.43 19.62
CA VAL A 160 -9.16 9.17 18.65
C VAL A 160 -10.42 9.90 19.14
N LYS A 161 -10.85 10.92 18.40
CA LYS A 161 -12.02 11.77 18.75
C LYS A 161 -13.03 11.74 17.62
N ASP A 162 -14.21 11.20 17.89
CA ASP A 162 -15.32 11.07 16.93
C ASP A 162 -14.87 10.39 15.62
N THR A 163 -14.59 11.18 14.58
CA THR A 163 -14.13 10.73 13.26
C THR A 163 -12.70 11.18 12.93
N THR A 164 -11.97 11.70 13.92
CA THR A 164 -10.60 12.22 13.76
C THR A 164 -9.62 11.39 14.57
N ILE A 165 -8.65 10.80 13.87
CA ILE A 165 -7.49 10.16 14.47
C ILE A 165 -6.41 11.22 14.64
N GLU A 166 -6.00 11.50 15.88
CA GLU A 166 -4.87 12.37 16.16
C GLU A 166 -3.59 11.54 16.27
N ALA A 167 -2.52 12.00 15.64
CA ALA A 167 -1.25 11.31 15.62
C ALA A 167 -0.05 12.27 15.63
N VAL A 168 1.13 11.68 15.83
CA VAL A 168 2.43 12.35 15.71
C VAL A 168 3.34 11.53 14.80
N PRO A 169 4.03 12.15 13.83
CA PRO A 169 4.90 11.41 12.93
C PRO A 169 6.25 11.08 13.59
N TYR A 170 6.75 9.87 13.32
CA TYR A 170 8.16 9.53 13.42
C TYR A 170 8.91 10.02 12.19
N VAL A 171 8.34 9.81 11.00
CA VAL A 171 8.92 10.19 9.72
C VAL A 171 7.84 10.64 8.74
N ILE A 172 8.20 11.57 7.87
CA ILE A 172 7.43 11.91 6.65
C ILE A 172 8.41 11.86 5.48
N ALA A 173 8.15 10.98 4.52
CA ALA A 173 9.14 10.63 3.50
C ALA A 173 8.51 10.35 2.13
N ASN A 174 9.34 10.36 1.09
CA ASN A 174 9.05 9.62 -0.12
C ASN A 174 9.55 8.19 0.06
N PRO A 175 8.69 7.18 -0.13
CA PRO A 175 9.18 5.82 -0.31
C PRO A 175 9.83 5.71 -1.69
N ALA A 176 11.11 5.39 -1.70
CA ALA A 176 11.92 5.19 -2.89
C ALA A 176 12.12 3.67 -3.07
N PRO A 177 11.33 2.99 -3.92
CA PRO A 177 11.55 1.57 -4.16
C PRO A 177 12.97 1.37 -4.70
N SER A 178 13.78 0.60 -3.96
CA SER A 178 15.11 0.08 -4.30
C SER A 178 15.82 0.84 -5.44
N TRP A 179 16.57 1.91 -5.13
CA TRP A 179 17.37 2.64 -6.13
C TRP A 179 18.37 1.73 -6.88
N ASP A 180 18.72 0.59 -6.29
CA ASP A 180 19.58 -0.46 -6.82
C ASP A 180 18.87 -1.45 -7.76
N LYS A 181 17.52 -1.58 -7.67
CA LYS A 181 16.70 -2.46 -8.53
C LYS A 181 15.46 -1.75 -9.09
N PRO A 182 15.62 -0.62 -9.81
CA PRO A 182 14.51 0.13 -10.41
C PRO A 182 13.71 -0.70 -11.44
N GLN A 183 14.25 -1.83 -11.91
CA GLN A 183 13.59 -2.73 -12.85
C GLN A 183 12.70 -3.81 -12.19
N SER A 184 12.67 -3.90 -10.86
CA SER A 184 11.79 -4.86 -10.17
C SER A 184 10.31 -4.54 -10.45
N ALA A 185 9.46 -5.57 -10.56
CA ALA A 185 8.03 -5.38 -10.79
C ALA A 185 7.40 -4.47 -9.72
N ILE A 186 7.74 -4.68 -8.45
CA ILE A 186 7.29 -3.84 -7.32
C ILE A 186 7.66 -2.37 -7.54
N GLY A 187 8.90 -2.08 -7.93
CA GLY A 187 9.34 -0.71 -8.18
C GLY A 187 8.54 -0.01 -9.28
N LYS A 188 8.19 -0.74 -10.35
CA LYS A 188 7.34 -0.21 -11.43
C LYS A 188 5.92 0.10 -10.97
N PHE A 189 5.31 -0.77 -10.17
CA PHE A 189 3.93 -0.57 -9.71
C PHE A 189 3.81 0.39 -8.53
N TRP A 190 4.92 0.77 -7.89
CA TRP A 190 4.92 1.70 -6.76
C TRP A 190 4.23 3.03 -7.08
N ILE A 191 4.46 3.56 -8.29
CA ILE A 191 3.85 4.82 -8.76
C ILE A 191 2.31 4.74 -8.81
N ASN A 192 1.80 3.55 -9.11
CA ASN A 192 0.38 3.19 -9.15
C ASN A 192 -0.11 2.60 -7.83
N ARG A 193 0.58 2.88 -6.72
CA ARG A 193 0.21 2.39 -5.38
C ARG A 193 0.13 0.85 -5.32
N LEU A 194 1.02 0.18 -6.06
CA LEU A 194 1.14 -1.28 -6.20
C LEU A 194 -0.01 -1.96 -6.95
N GLU A 195 -0.86 -1.18 -7.61
CA GLU A 195 -1.97 -1.68 -8.41
C GLU A 195 -1.51 -2.01 -9.84
N CYS A 196 -1.79 -3.24 -10.26
CA CYS A 196 -1.59 -3.76 -11.61
C CYS A 196 -2.96 -3.98 -12.28
N PHE A 197 -3.06 -3.67 -13.57
CA PHE A 197 -4.24 -3.92 -14.38
C PHE A 197 -4.10 -5.19 -15.23
N VAL A 198 -5.23 -5.77 -15.65
CA VAL A 198 -5.27 -7.04 -16.39
C VAL A 198 -4.44 -7.00 -17.66
N ASP A 199 -4.48 -5.89 -18.39
CA ASP A 199 -3.72 -5.69 -19.63
C ASP A 199 -2.20 -5.61 -19.43
N GLN A 200 -1.74 -5.42 -18.19
CA GLN A 200 -0.32 -5.44 -17.83
C GLN A 200 0.18 -6.86 -17.48
N ILE A 201 -0.72 -7.84 -17.35
CA ILE A 201 -0.38 -9.24 -17.12
C ILE A 201 -0.28 -9.95 -18.47
N GLU A 202 0.92 -10.39 -18.86
CA GLU A 202 1.19 -11.00 -20.17
C GLU A 202 0.42 -12.30 -20.37
N THR A 203 0.16 -13.05 -19.28
CA THR A 203 -0.71 -14.23 -19.30
C THR A 203 -2.12 -13.91 -19.83
N PHE A 204 -2.59 -12.67 -19.69
CA PHE A 204 -3.88 -12.18 -20.17
C PHE A 204 -3.77 -11.27 -21.40
N GLN A 205 -2.63 -11.27 -22.12
CA GLN A 205 -2.36 -10.33 -23.21
C GLN A 205 -3.42 -10.30 -24.33
N ALA A 206 -4.16 -11.40 -24.55
CA ALA A 206 -5.22 -11.44 -25.57
C ALA A 206 -6.34 -10.42 -25.29
N VAL A 207 -6.49 -9.98 -24.03
CA VAL A 207 -7.42 -8.93 -23.61
C VAL A 207 -7.13 -7.58 -24.29
N ARG A 208 -5.88 -7.30 -24.66
CA ARG A 208 -5.50 -6.05 -25.37
C ARG A 208 -6.15 -5.95 -26.75
N GLY A 209 -6.53 -7.06 -27.36
CA GLY A 209 -7.29 -7.08 -28.62
C GLY A 209 -8.79 -6.81 -28.47
N ASN A 210 -9.29 -6.71 -27.23
CA ASN A 210 -10.71 -6.59 -26.93
C ASN A 210 -11.00 -5.26 -26.19
N GLU A 211 -10.95 -4.17 -26.95
CA GLU A 211 -11.26 -2.80 -26.49
C GLU A 211 -12.73 -2.41 -26.70
N ALA A 212 -13.61 -3.37 -26.99
CA ALA A 212 -15.02 -3.09 -27.23
C ALA A 212 -15.61 -2.35 -26.02
N ARG A 213 -16.34 -1.26 -26.29
CA ARG A 213 -16.99 -0.44 -25.26
C ARG A 213 -18.02 -1.30 -24.52
N MET A 214 -17.69 -1.69 -23.28
CA MET A 214 -18.59 -2.42 -22.41
C MET A 214 -19.71 -1.51 -21.87
N THR A 215 -20.88 -2.08 -21.71
CA THR A 215 -22.08 -1.47 -21.15
C THR A 215 -22.54 -2.22 -19.91
N LYS A 216 -23.37 -1.58 -19.07
CA LYS A 216 -23.95 -2.26 -17.89
C LYS A 216 -24.75 -3.52 -18.24
N ASN A 217 -25.31 -3.60 -19.45
CA ASN A 217 -26.05 -4.78 -19.88
C ASN A 217 -25.13 -5.97 -20.15
N ASP A 218 -23.85 -5.74 -20.47
CA ASP A 218 -22.89 -6.81 -20.71
C ASP A 218 -22.62 -7.61 -19.43
N LEU A 219 -22.65 -6.96 -18.26
CA LEU A 219 -22.50 -7.64 -16.97
C LEU A 219 -23.51 -8.77 -16.79
N LYS A 220 -24.77 -8.60 -17.25
CA LYS A 220 -25.82 -9.64 -17.11
C LYS A 220 -25.42 -10.99 -17.71
N ARG A 221 -24.47 -11.00 -18.65
CA ARG A 221 -23.94 -12.24 -19.24
C ARG A 221 -23.16 -13.08 -18.22
N LEU A 222 -22.64 -12.47 -17.15
CA LEU A 222 -21.97 -13.16 -16.04
C LEU A 222 -22.92 -13.66 -14.95
N GLU A 223 -24.20 -13.26 -14.96
CA GLU A 223 -25.17 -13.61 -13.90
C GLU A 223 -25.35 -15.14 -13.80
N GLY A 224 -25.31 -15.83 -14.93
CA GLY A 224 -25.38 -17.29 -15.01
C GLY A 224 -24.04 -18.03 -14.91
N VAL A 225 -22.90 -17.32 -14.81
CA VAL A 225 -21.57 -17.95 -14.78
C VAL A 225 -21.16 -18.18 -13.34
N SER A 226 -21.10 -19.44 -12.93
CA SER A 226 -20.75 -19.80 -11.56
C SER A 226 -19.29 -19.44 -11.22
N GLU A 227 -19.00 -19.24 -9.93
CA GLU A 227 -17.63 -19.03 -9.43
C GLU A 227 -16.68 -20.14 -9.88
N HIS A 228 -17.15 -21.39 -9.84
CA HIS A 228 -16.40 -22.55 -10.26
C HIS A 228 -16.05 -22.52 -11.76
N GLU A 229 -16.97 -22.05 -12.61
CA GLU A 229 -16.70 -21.88 -14.04
C GLU A 229 -15.67 -20.80 -14.30
N VAL A 230 -15.75 -19.67 -13.59
CA VAL A 230 -14.73 -18.60 -13.69
C VAL A 230 -13.38 -19.11 -13.20
N LYS A 231 -13.31 -19.71 -12.01
CA LYS A 231 -12.09 -20.30 -11.45
C LYS A 231 -11.43 -21.29 -12.41
N ARG A 232 -12.22 -22.19 -13.00
CA ARG A 232 -11.74 -23.16 -13.99
C ARG A 232 -11.25 -22.48 -15.27
N ALA A 233 -11.98 -21.48 -15.79
CA ALA A 233 -11.56 -20.74 -16.97
C ALA A 233 -10.22 -20.02 -16.75
N PHE A 234 -10.04 -19.36 -15.60
CA PHE A 234 -8.77 -18.73 -15.25
C PHE A 234 -7.62 -19.73 -15.12
N ALA A 235 -7.83 -20.86 -14.44
CA ALA A 235 -6.83 -21.91 -14.33
C ALA A 235 -6.42 -22.44 -15.72
N GLU A 236 -7.37 -22.68 -16.62
CA GLU A 236 -7.10 -23.11 -18.00
C GLU A 236 -6.33 -22.05 -18.81
N ILE A 237 -6.69 -20.76 -18.69
CA ILE A 237 -6.00 -19.64 -19.37
C ILE A 237 -4.55 -19.51 -18.88
N ILE A 238 -4.33 -19.66 -17.57
CA ILE A 238 -3.00 -19.62 -16.95
C ILE A 238 -2.19 -20.88 -17.30
N GLY A 239 -2.86 -21.95 -17.72
CA GLY A 239 -2.26 -23.24 -18.01
C GLY A 239 -1.96 -24.05 -16.74
N GLU A 240 -2.74 -23.89 -15.68
CA GLU A 240 -2.66 -24.73 -14.49
C GLU A 240 -3.30 -26.11 -14.75
N PRO A 241 -2.60 -27.22 -14.45
CA PRO A 241 -3.08 -28.56 -14.76
C PRO A 241 -4.19 -29.03 -13.81
N THR A 242 -4.33 -28.39 -12.65
CA THR A 242 -5.27 -28.78 -11.60
C THR A 242 -5.95 -27.56 -11.01
N VAL A 243 -7.28 -27.60 -10.93
CA VAL A 243 -8.08 -26.62 -10.18
C VAL A 243 -8.25 -27.13 -8.75
N PRO A 244 -7.75 -26.43 -7.72
CA PRO A 244 -7.94 -26.84 -6.34
C PRO A 244 -9.42 -26.96 -5.97
N LYS A 245 -9.76 -27.97 -5.16
CA LYS A 245 -11.09 -28.10 -4.57
C LYS A 245 -11.23 -27.13 -3.39
N ASP A 246 -12.38 -26.52 -3.26
CA ASP A 246 -12.67 -25.57 -2.18
C ASP A 246 -12.72 -26.33 -0.83
N TRP A 247 -12.04 -25.79 0.18
CA TRP A 247 -12.09 -26.32 1.54
C TRP A 247 -12.02 -25.20 2.58
N GLY A 248 -12.66 -25.41 3.73
CA GLY A 248 -13.01 -24.33 4.68
C GLY A 248 -11.85 -23.56 5.34
N GLY A 249 -10.59 -23.87 5.02
CA GLY A 249 -9.40 -23.16 5.52
C GLY A 249 -8.53 -22.58 4.40
N GLU A 250 -9.03 -22.48 3.17
CA GLU A 250 -8.27 -21.89 2.07
C GLU A 250 -8.03 -20.39 2.29
N ARG A 251 -6.79 -19.97 1.99
CA ARG A 251 -6.35 -18.56 2.05
C ARG A 251 -6.60 -17.85 0.72
N SER A 252 -6.52 -18.60 -0.38
CA SER A 252 -6.88 -18.22 -1.74
C SER A 252 -7.53 -19.40 -2.47
N ASP A 253 -8.31 -19.09 -3.50
CA ASP A 253 -9.01 -20.07 -4.31
C ASP A 253 -8.07 -20.75 -5.34
N LEU A 254 -7.09 -20.00 -5.85
CA LEU A 254 -6.07 -20.50 -6.78
C LEU A 254 -4.71 -19.87 -6.47
N PHE A 255 -3.70 -20.72 -6.28
CA PHE A 255 -2.30 -20.33 -6.21
C PHE A 255 -1.55 -20.84 -7.45
N THR A 256 -0.69 -20.01 -8.05
CA THR A 256 0.06 -20.33 -9.27
C THR A 256 1.43 -19.66 -9.28
N THR A 257 2.39 -20.23 -10.01
CA THR A 257 3.69 -19.60 -10.32
C THR A 257 3.86 -19.36 -11.83
N ARG A 258 2.76 -19.36 -12.58
CA ARG A 258 2.76 -19.33 -14.05
C ARG A 258 2.37 -17.97 -14.63
N LEU A 259 1.94 -17.01 -13.79
CA LEU A 259 1.71 -15.65 -14.26
C LEU A 259 3.01 -15.03 -14.76
N VAL A 260 2.90 -14.20 -15.80
CA VAL A 260 4.04 -13.47 -16.37
C VAL A 260 3.73 -11.98 -16.40
N ILE A 261 4.65 -11.18 -15.87
CA ILE A 261 4.63 -9.71 -15.91
C ILE A 261 6.03 -9.25 -16.31
N ASP A 262 6.12 -8.41 -17.34
CA ASP A 262 7.38 -7.90 -17.89
C ASP A 262 8.40 -9.01 -18.21
N GLY A 263 7.94 -10.08 -18.83
CA GLY A 263 8.75 -11.26 -19.20
C GLY A 263 9.23 -12.11 -18.01
N GLN A 264 8.87 -11.79 -16.78
CA GLN A 264 9.24 -12.55 -15.58
C GLN A 264 8.06 -13.36 -15.04
N ARG A 265 8.33 -14.62 -14.69
CA ARG A 265 7.38 -15.44 -13.94
C ARG A 265 7.23 -14.92 -12.52
N ILE A 266 5.99 -14.81 -12.08
CA ILE A 266 5.63 -14.28 -10.76
C ILE A 266 4.66 -15.23 -10.05
N SER A 267 4.83 -15.40 -8.75
CA SER A 267 3.88 -16.17 -7.93
C SER A 267 2.61 -15.35 -7.71
N ALA A 268 1.45 -16.00 -7.76
CA ALA A 268 0.16 -15.35 -7.70
C ALA A 268 -0.86 -16.14 -6.88
N ALA A 269 -1.71 -15.41 -6.16
CA ALA A 269 -2.85 -15.96 -5.44
C ALA A 269 -4.12 -15.21 -5.86
N PHE A 270 -5.19 -15.96 -6.09
CA PHE A 270 -6.49 -15.44 -6.51
C PHE A 270 -7.52 -15.68 -5.44
N ALA A 271 -8.27 -14.63 -5.11
CA ALA A 271 -9.59 -14.76 -4.50
C ALA A 271 -10.64 -14.58 -5.60
N PHE A 272 -11.41 -15.63 -5.89
CA PHE A 272 -12.58 -15.57 -6.74
C PHE A 272 -13.82 -15.27 -5.90
N LYS A 273 -14.71 -14.46 -6.45
CA LYS A 273 -16.03 -14.22 -5.86
C LYS A 273 -17.11 -14.26 -6.91
N GLY A 274 -17.89 -15.33 -6.86
CA GLY A 274 -18.96 -15.62 -7.78
C GLY A 274 -20.15 -14.67 -7.67
N PRO A 275 -21.17 -14.90 -8.52
CA PRO A 275 -22.29 -13.99 -8.69
C PRO A 275 -23.40 -14.19 -7.65
N ALA A 276 -23.15 -14.74 -6.46
CA ALA A 276 -24.20 -15.23 -5.54
C ALA A 276 -25.34 -14.22 -5.25
N GLN A 277 -25.06 -12.91 -5.29
CA GLN A 277 -26.09 -11.85 -5.22
C GLN A 277 -26.03 -10.86 -6.40
N PHE A 278 -25.27 -11.19 -7.44
CA PHE A 278 -25.02 -10.42 -8.66
C PHE A 278 -25.15 -8.90 -8.51
N LYS A 279 -24.29 -8.32 -7.68
CA LYS A 279 -24.32 -6.91 -7.27
C LYS A 279 -22.89 -6.42 -7.07
N PRO A 280 -22.65 -5.09 -7.00
CA PRO A 280 -21.32 -4.57 -6.72
C PRO A 280 -20.72 -5.15 -5.44
N MET A 281 -19.45 -5.51 -5.48
CA MET A 281 -18.71 -6.03 -4.33
C MET A 281 -18.36 -4.90 -3.37
N THR A 282 -18.86 -5.00 -2.14
CA THR A 282 -18.52 -4.14 -1.02
C THR A 282 -17.71 -4.92 0.02
N MET A 283 -17.23 -4.23 1.06
CA MET A 283 -16.51 -4.89 2.16
C MET A 283 -17.33 -5.99 2.86
N LYS A 284 -18.67 -5.94 2.80
CA LYS A 284 -19.55 -6.94 3.42
C LYS A 284 -19.44 -8.31 2.74
N GLU A 285 -19.17 -8.34 1.44
CA GLU A 285 -19.04 -9.57 0.66
C GLU A 285 -17.69 -10.28 0.86
N LEU A 286 -16.73 -9.62 1.53
CA LEU A 286 -15.38 -10.13 1.82
C LEU A 286 -15.21 -10.63 3.27
N GLY A 287 -16.33 -11.00 3.89
CA GLY A 287 -16.37 -11.48 5.28
C GLY A 287 -16.41 -10.37 6.33
N LYS A 288 -16.45 -10.76 7.60
CA LYS A 288 -16.45 -9.81 8.73
C LYS A 288 -15.11 -9.07 8.75
N ASN A 289 -15.14 -7.74 8.76
CA ASN A 289 -13.95 -6.87 8.79
C ASN A 289 -12.93 -7.12 7.65
N GLY A 290 -13.36 -7.63 6.49
CA GLY A 290 -12.46 -7.88 5.36
C GLY A 290 -11.48 -9.04 5.59
N ASP A 291 -11.81 -9.99 6.46
CA ASP A 291 -11.05 -11.22 6.75
C ASP A 291 -10.57 -11.96 5.49
N GLN A 292 -11.33 -11.93 4.39
CA GLN A 292 -10.86 -12.55 3.15
C GLN A 292 -9.67 -11.83 2.51
N ILE A 293 -9.61 -10.49 2.59
CA ILE A 293 -8.45 -9.74 2.12
C ILE A 293 -7.24 -10.09 3.00
N ASP A 294 -7.42 -10.14 4.32
CA ASP A 294 -6.35 -10.54 5.25
C ASP A 294 -5.81 -11.94 4.92
N ARG A 295 -6.70 -12.91 4.70
CA ARG A 295 -6.33 -14.27 4.27
C ARG A 295 -5.61 -14.29 2.95
N LEU A 296 -6.11 -13.57 1.93
CA LEU A 296 -5.45 -13.47 0.64
C LEU A 296 -4.03 -12.91 0.79
N PHE A 297 -3.85 -11.85 1.58
CA PHE A 297 -2.55 -11.22 1.85
C PHE A 297 -1.62 -12.04 2.77
N SER A 298 -2.13 -13.11 3.39
CA SER A 298 -1.31 -14.10 4.09
C SER A 298 -0.72 -15.17 3.15
N GLU A 299 -1.06 -15.15 1.86
CA GLU A 299 -0.46 -16.05 0.86
C GLU A 299 0.95 -15.59 0.48
N PRO A 300 1.90 -16.51 0.29
CA PRO A 300 3.25 -16.19 -0.15
C PRO A 300 3.30 -15.98 -1.67
N ALA A 301 2.44 -15.10 -2.21
CA ALA A 301 2.29 -14.81 -3.65
C ALA A 301 2.63 -13.35 -3.98
N ASP A 302 3.48 -13.09 -4.96
CA ASP A 302 4.04 -11.76 -5.22
C ASP A 302 3.01 -10.79 -5.83
N ILE A 303 2.01 -11.32 -6.54
CA ILE A 303 0.83 -10.60 -6.99
C ILE A 303 -0.46 -11.24 -6.46
N LEU A 304 -1.34 -10.42 -5.88
CA LEU A 304 -2.60 -10.89 -5.31
C LEU A 304 -3.78 -10.37 -6.13
N LEU A 305 -4.66 -11.27 -6.56
CA LEU A 305 -5.74 -10.96 -7.47
C LEU A 305 -7.08 -11.18 -6.79
N LEU A 306 -7.94 -10.17 -6.82
CA LEU A 306 -9.33 -10.30 -6.41
C LEU A 306 -10.21 -10.16 -7.64
N GLN A 307 -10.92 -11.24 -7.97
CA GLN A 307 -11.85 -11.29 -9.10
C GLN A 307 -13.30 -11.27 -8.60
N HIS A 308 -14.14 -10.51 -9.30
CA HIS A 308 -15.58 -10.52 -9.11
C HIS A 308 -16.36 -10.41 -10.41
N CYS A 309 -17.55 -11.02 -10.45
CA CYS A 309 -18.44 -10.97 -11.63
C CYS A 309 -19.21 -9.64 -11.80
N HIS A 310 -19.05 -8.68 -10.90
CA HIS A 310 -19.66 -7.36 -10.97
C HIS A 310 -18.61 -6.28 -10.66
N GLU A 311 -19.01 -5.01 -10.71
CA GLU A 311 -18.22 -3.86 -10.24
C GLU A 311 -17.64 -4.08 -8.84
N ILE A 312 -16.38 -3.66 -8.64
CA ILE A 312 -15.72 -3.66 -7.33
C ILE A 312 -15.71 -2.23 -6.79
N THR A 313 -16.26 -2.03 -5.60
CA THR A 313 -16.42 -0.67 -5.03
C THR A 313 -15.11 -0.05 -4.54
N GLY A 314 -15.08 1.28 -4.43
CA GLY A 314 -13.95 2.05 -3.92
C GLY A 314 -13.39 1.53 -2.59
N PRO A 315 -14.22 1.22 -1.58
CA PRO A 315 -13.73 0.70 -0.30
C PRO A 315 -12.94 -0.61 -0.39
N VAL A 316 -13.33 -1.52 -1.28
CA VAL A 316 -12.59 -2.78 -1.50
C VAL A 316 -11.22 -2.49 -2.12
N ARG A 317 -11.15 -1.57 -3.09
CA ARG A 317 -9.87 -1.12 -3.68
C ARG A 317 -8.99 -0.42 -2.65
N GLY A 318 -9.59 0.40 -1.78
CA GLY A 318 -8.91 1.01 -0.64
C GLY A 318 -8.28 -0.04 0.25
N ALA A 319 -9.03 -1.08 0.62
CA ALA A 319 -8.57 -2.19 1.44
C ALA A 319 -7.42 -2.97 0.79
N MET A 320 -7.58 -3.47 -0.44
CA MET A 320 -6.51 -4.18 -1.16
C MET A 320 -5.20 -3.36 -1.19
N ARG A 321 -5.33 -2.06 -1.44
CA ARG A 321 -4.19 -1.14 -1.46
C ARG A 321 -3.55 -0.95 -0.09
N ALA A 322 -4.34 -0.88 0.98
CA ALA A 322 -3.82 -0.76 2.34
C ALA A 322 -3.02 -1.99 2.77
N TYR A 323 -3.42 -3.19 2.35
CA TYR A 323 -2.64 -4.41 2.59
C TYR A 323 -1.39 -4.47 1.70
N ALA A 324 -1.53 -4.15 0.41
CA ALA A 324 -0.41 -4.13 -0.53
C ALA A 324 0.74 -3.21 -0.12
N GLN A 325 0.43 -2.11 0.57
CA GLN A 325 1.39 -1.09 0.99
C GLN A 325 2.03 -1.36 2.37
N GLN A 326 1.85 -2.54 2.95
CA GLN A 326 2.51 -2.92 4.20
C GLN A 326 4.03 -2.87 4.02
N MET A 327 4.68 -2.02 4.81
CA MET A 327 6.14 -1.92 4.81
C MET A 327 6.74 -3.24 5.34
N GLY A 328 7.88 -3.64 4.79
CA GLY A 328 8.48 -4.97 4.99
C GLY A 328 8.00 -6.04 4.04
N ASN A 329 6.75 -5.95 3.57
CA ASN A 329 6.21 -6.92 2.62
C ASN A 329 5.27 -6.29 1.57
N PRO A 330 5.76 -5.32 0.77
CA PRO A 330 4.93 -4.73 -0.28
C PRO A 330 4.58 -5.75 -1.35
N ARG A 331 3.29 -5.88 -1.71
CA ARG A 331 2.82 -6.82 -2.75
C ARG A 331 2.14 -6.08 -3.89
N ILE A 332 2.26 -6.62 -5.10
CA ILE A 332 1.44 -6.16 -6.22
C ILE A 332 0.03 -6.69 -6.01
N PHE A 333 -0.99 -5.93 -6.40
CA PHE A 333 -2.35 -6.45 -6.45
C PHE A 333 -3.05 -6.11 -7.76
N CYS A 334 -4.05 -6.91 -8.13
CA CYS A 334 -4.90 -6.67 -9.27
C CYS A 334 -6.37 -6.86 -8.86
N LEU A 335 -7.22 -5.94 -9.31
CA LEU A 335 -8.67 -6.07 -9.20
C LEU A 335 -9.22 -6.41 -10.58
N ILE A 336 -9.93 -7.52 -10.68
CA ILE A 336 -10.58 -7.97 -11.91
C ILE A 336 -12.09 -7.87 -11.67
N ASP A 337 -12.70 -6.78 -12.10
CA ASP A 337 -14.15 -6.60 -11.98
C ASP A 337 -14.91 -7.39 -13.07
N GLY A 338 -16.24 -7.28 -13.06
CA GLY A 338 -17.08 -8.00 -14.03
C GLY A 338 -16.77 -7.63 -15.49
N TYR A 339 -16.37 -6.40 -15.78
CA TYR A 339 -16.05 -5.99 -17.14
C TYR A 339 -14.72 -6.60 -17.59
N ASP A 340 -13.70 -6.58 -16.75
CA ASP A 340 -12.43 -7.24 -17.03
C ASP A 340 -12.58 -8.76 -17.11
N THR A 341 -13.45 -9.33 -16.28
CA THR A 341 -13.81 -10.76 -16.36
C THR A 341 -14.40 -11.09 -17.72
N ILE A 342 -15.37 -10.31 -18.22
CA ILE A 342 -15.94 -10.50 -19.57
C ILE A 342 -14.86 -10.40 -20.64
N ARG A 343 -14.00 -9.37 -20.57
CA ARG A 343 -12.92 -9.17 -21.55
C ARG A 343 -11.99 -10.37 -21.62
N ILE A 344 -11.60 -10.92 -20.47
CA ILE A 344 -10.79 -12.14 -20.38
C ILE A 344 -11.55 -13.33 -20.98
N LEU A 345 -12.77 -13.61 -20.53
CA LEU A 345 -13.53 -14.77 -21.01
C LEU A 345 -13.79 -14.71 -22.52
N GLN A 346 -14.07 -13.53 -23.07
CA GLN A 346 -14.21 -13.32 -24.52
C GLN A 346 -12.92 -13.56 -25.27
N ALA A 347 -11.81 -12.96 -24.82
CA ALA A 347 -10.53 -13.04 -25.52
C ALA A 347 -10.00 -14.48 -25.62
N TYR A 348 -10.39 -15.36 -24.68
CA TYR A 348 -9.94 -16.76 -24.61
C TYR A 348 -11.06 -17.77 -24.92
N GLY A 349 -12.25 -17.31 -25.35
CA GLY A 349 -13.37 -18.17 -25.71
C GLY A 349 -13.86 -19.10 -24.60
N LYS A 350 -14.04 -18.59 -23.38
CA LYS A 350 -14.43 -19.35 -22.18
C LYS A 350 -15.86 -19.04 -21.74
N CYS A 351 -16.47 -19.96 -20.98
CA CYS A 351 -17.78 -19.77 -20.35
C CYS A 351 -18.91 -19.33 -21.31
N GLY A 352 -18.85 -19.71 -22.59
CA GLY A 352 -19.83 -19.29 -23.61
C GLY A 352 -19.62 -17.87 -24.17
N PHE A 353 -18.45 -17.27 -23.96
CA PHE A 353 -18.08 -15.95 -24.47
C PHE A 353 -17.24 -15.98 -25.76
N GLY A 354 -17.05 -17.16 -26.37
CA GLY A 354 -16.27 -17.37 -27.60
C GLY A 354 -17.06 -17.31 -28.89
#